data_AF-A0A356Z7Y3-F1
#
_entry.id   AF-A0A356Z7Y3-F1
#
_cell.length_a   1.000
_cell.length_b   1.000
_cell.length_c   1.000
_cell.angle_alpha   90.00
_cell.angle_beta   90.00
_cell.angle_gamma   90.00
#
_symmetry.space_group_name_H-M   'P 1'
#
loop_
_entity.id
_entity.type
_entity.pdbx_description
1 polymer ?
#
loop_
_entity_poly.entity_id
_entity_poly.type
_entity_poly.pdbx_seq_one_letter_code
_entity_poly.pdbx_strand_id
1 'polypeptide(L)'
;TFGEGNFYLEVQNHGMPEEKLVCENLYRMSEEMGIPLVATNDLHYINQEDAAIQDVLLCIQTGKVINDEDRMRFSGSEFYLKTAQEMAALFEGRPEVLSNSLKIAERCQVEFTFGEFHLPYFPIPEGFTPESYLRQIVLERFARKYPDKPEAITKRLEYELDMINRMGFAAYFLIVQDLVNWARSNNVPVGPGRGSAAGSLVSYVLGITMLDPLKYDLLFERFLNPERVSMPDI
;
A
#
# COMPACT_ATOMS: atom_id res chain seq x y z
N THR A 1 26.26 13.29 -10.91
CA THR A 1 26.82 13.13 -9.55
C THR A 1 25.74 13.50 -8.54
N PHE A 2 25.82 13.02 -7.29
CA PHE A 2 24.77 13.21 -6.28
C PHE A 2 24.65 14.64 -5.72
N GLY A 3 25.65 15.50 -5.97
CA GLY A 3 25.71 16.86 -5.43
C GLY A 3 26.34 16.92 -4.04
N GLU A 4 26.87 18.09 -3.68
CA GLU A 4 27.49 18.32 -2.37
C GLU A 4 26.47 18.12 -1.24
N GLY A 5 26.89 17.47 -0.15
CA GLY A 5 26.03 17.18 0.99
C GLY A 5 25.00 16.07 0.76
N ASN A 6 24.98 15.40 -0.41
CA ASN A 6 24.04 14.32 -0.72
C ASN A 6 24.74 12.96 -0.90
N PHE A 7 26.05 12.89 -0.62
CA PHE A 7 26.83 11.68 -0.68
C PHE A 7 27.65 11.53 0.60
N TYR A 8 27.62 10.34 1.17
CA TYR A 8 28.31 9.99 2.40
C TYR A 8 29.10 8.70 2.18
N LEU A 9 30.24 8.57 2.85
CA LEU A 9 30.96 7.31 2.96
C LEU A 9 30.37 6.52 4.13
N GLU A 10 29.78 5.37 3.84
CA GLU A 10 29.20 4.50 4.85
C GLU A 10 30.30 3.71 5.57
N VAL A 11 30.27 3.72 6.90
CA VAL A 11 31.15 2.90 7.75
C VAL A 11 30.33 1.97 8.65
N GLN A 12 30.80 0.74 8.77
CA GLN A 12 30.16 -0.32 9.54
C GLN A 12 31.24 -1.04 10.36
N ASN A 13 30.84 -1.67 11.47
CA ASN A 13 31.77 -2.40 12.33
C ASN A 13 31.07 -3.58 13.03
N HIS A 14 31.11 -4.73 12.37
CA HIS A 14 30.63 -6.02 12.89
C HIS A 14 31.77 -6.85 13.51
N GLY A 15 32.94 -6.26 13.72
CA GLY A 15 34.13 -6.93 14.28
C GLY A 15 34.94 -7.74 13.27
N MET A 16 34.66 -7.64 11.97
CA MET A 16 35.40 -8.34 10.92
C MET A 16 36.72 -7.62 10.57
N PRO A 17 37.85 -8.35 10.44
CA PRO A 17 39.14 -7.75 10.04
C PRO A 17 39.08 -6.99 8.72
N GLU A 18 38.32 -7.49 7.75
CA GLU A 18 38.14 -6.89 6.43
C GLU A 18 37.44 -5.54 6.53
N GLU A 19 36.39 -5.43 7.36
CA GLU A 19 35.70 -4.17 7.60
C GLU A 19 36.60 -3.15 8.29
N LYS A 20 37.42 -3.57 9.25
CA LYS A 20 38.38 -2.68 9.91
C LYS A 20 39.33 -2.04 8.89
N LEU A 21 39.87 -2.84 7.97
CA LEU A 21 40.75 -2.36 6.91
C LEU A 21 40.02 -1.39 5.96
N VAL A 22 38.77 -1.70 5.60
CA VAL A 22 37.96 -0.83 4.74
C VAL A 22 37.65 0.50 5.45
N CYS A 23 37.23 0.48 6.72
CA CYS A 23 36.94 1.67 7.51
C CYS A 23 38.16 2.59 7.65
N GLU A 24 39.36 2.05 7.89
CA GLU A 24 40.59 2.86 7.93
C GLU A 24 40.84 3.59 6.60
N ASN A 25 40.60 2.93 5.47
CA ASN A 25 40.73 3.56 4.15
C ASN A 25 39.64 4.60 3.89
N LEU A 26 38.40 4.34 4.31
CA LEU A 26 37.28 5.28 4.18
C LEU A 26 37.51 6.55 5.01
N TYR A 27 38.11 6.43 6.20
CA TYR A 27 38.51 7.59 7.00
C TYR A 27 39.54 8.46 6.27
N ARG A 28 40.57 7.85 5.69
CA ARG A 28 41.56 8.59 4.88
C ARG A 28 40.91 9.26 3.67
N MET A 29 40.03 8.55 2.95
CA MET A 29 39.32 9.12 1.80
C MET A 29 38.42 10.29 2.19
N SER A 30 37.75 10.20 3.34
CA SER A 30 36.93 11.28 3.89
C SER A 30 37.77 12.53 4.12
N GLU A 31 38.96 12.39 4.70
CA GLU A 31 39.89 13.49 4.97
C GLU A 31 40.47 14.10 3.68
N GLU A 32 40.83 13.27 2.70
CA GLU A 32 41.42 13.71 1.42
C GLU A 32 40.39 14.40 0.51
N MET A 33 39.14 13.92 0.49
CA MET A 33 38.11 14.37 -0.45
C MET A 33 37.06 15.29 0.18
N GLY A 34 37.06 15.45 1.50
CA GLY A 34 36.06 16.23 2.23
C GLY A 34 34.65 15.61 2.23
N ILE A 35 34.52 14.31 1.93
CA ILE A 35 33.23 13.61 1.90
C ILE A 35 32.87 13.17 3.32
N PRO A 36 31.69 13.53 3.86
CA PRO A 36 31.30 13.15 5.21
C PRO A 36 31.06 11.63 5.34
N LEU A 37 31.34 11.08 6.51
CA LEU A 37 31.08 9.67 6.84
C LEU A 37 29.73 9.50 7.55
N VAL A 38 29.11 8.34 7.45
CA VAL A 38 27.93 7.98 8.24
C VAL A 38 28.04 6.55 8.74
N ALA A 39 27.74 6.32 10.01
CA ALA A 39 27.71 4.97 10.57
C ALA A 39 26.33 4.32 10.39
N THR A 40 26.35 3.04 10.04
CA THR A 40 25.19 2.14 9.98
C THR A 40 25.58 0.79 10.57
N ASN A 41 24.61 -0.13 10.70
CA ASN A 41 24.83 -1.47 11.25
C ASN A 41 24.21 -2.59 10.39
N ASP A 42 23.86 -2.27 9.13
CA ASP A 42 23.26 -3.20 8.15
C ASP A 42 22.31 -4.24 8.78
N LEU A 43 21.31 -3.75 9.53
CA LEU A 43 20.51 -4.62 10.38
C LEU A 43 19.62 -5.56 9.55
N HIS A 44 19.59 -6.83 9.95
CA HIS A 44 18.78 -7.89 9.33
C HIS A 44 17.79 -8.53 10.30
N TYR A 45 17.95 -8.27 11.59
CA TYR A 45 17.09 -8.77 12.66
C TYR A 45 17.05 -7.79 13.84
N ILE A 46 16.12 -8.01 14.78
CA ILE A 46 15.87 -7.04 15.85
C ILE A 46 16.83 -7.24 17.01
N ASN A 47 16.92 -8.47 17.55
CA ASN A 47 17.75 -8.77 18.72
C ASN A 47 18.94 -9.65 18.35
N GLN A 48 20.05 -9.57 19.10
CA GLN A 48 21.27 -10.32 18.78
C GLN A 48 21.05 -11.83 18.72
N GLU A 49 20.17 -12.38 19.59
CA GLU A 49 19.80 -13.79 19.64
C GLU A 49 19.05 -14.29 18.40
N ASP A 50 18.46 -13.40 17.61
CA ASP A 50 17.71 -13.74 16.39
C ASP A 50 18.65 -14.13 15.22
N ALA A 51 19.98 -14.00 15.39
CA ALA A 51 20.97 -14.37 14.38
C ALA A 51 20.80 -15.82 13.88
N ALA A 52 20.48 -16.76 14.77
CA ALA A 52 20.25 -18.16 14.40
C ALA A 52 18.98 -18.32 13.54
N ILE A 53 17.95 -17.51 13.78
CA ILE A 53 16.71 -17.51 13.00
C ILE A 53 16.98 -16.93 11.61
N GLN A 54 17.75 -15.84 11.53
CA GLN A 54 18.16 -15.24 10.27
C GLN A 54 18.98 -16.23 9.42
N ASP A 55 19.85 -17.01 10.04
CA ASP A 55 20.64 -18.04 9.36
C ASP A 55 19.75 -19.13 8.72
N VAL A 56 18.71 -19.56 9.43
CA VAL A 56 17.70 -20.51 8.91
C VAL A 56 16.93 -19.88 7.74
N LEU A 57 16.50 -18.62 7.88
CA LEU A 57 15.79 -17.90 6.82
C LEU A 57 16.62 -17.83 5.53
N LEU A 58 17.92 -17.55 5.66
CA LEU A 58 18.84 -17.49 4.53
C LEU A 58 19.04 -18.86 3.87
N CYS A 59 19.09 -19.94 4.65
CA CYS A 59 19.12 -21.31 4.13
C CYS A 59 17.86 -21.62 3.30
N ILE A 60 16.69 -21.26 3.81
CA ILE A 60 15.41 -21.43 3.09
C ILE A 60 15.42 -20.64 1.78
N GLN A 61 15.84 -19.37 1.81
CA GLN A 61 15.91 -18.50 0.65
C GLN A 61 16.87 -19.03 -0.44
N THR A 62 18.00 -19.59 -0.03
CA THR A 62 19.05 -20.08 -0.93
C THR A 62 18.90 -21.56 -1.31
N GLY A 63 17.87 -22.25 -0.78
CA GLY A 63 17.67 -23.68 -1.02
C GLY A 63 18.80 -24.55 -0.45
N LYS A 64 19.48 -24.09 0.59
CA LYS A 64 20.58 -24.79 1.27
C LYS A 64 20.12 -25.33 2.62
N VAL A 65 20.89 -26.27 3.18
CA VAL A 65 20.67 -26.80 4.53
C VAL A 65 21.72 -26.23 5.49
N ILE A 66 21.40 -26.13 6.78
CA ILE A 66 22.27 -25.50 7.80
C ILE A 66 23.66 -26.16 7.88
N ASN A 67 23.74 -27.46 7.57
CA ASN A 67 24.98 -28.23 7.63
C ASN A 67 25.84 -28.14 6.36
N ASP A 68 25.40 -27.42 5.32
CA ASP A 68 26.21 -27.18 4.11
C ASP A 68 27.31 -26.17 4.44
N GLU A 69 28.58 -26.53 4.26
CA GLU A 69 29.73 -25.65 4.59
C GLU A 69 29.90 -24.50 3.59
N ASP A 70 29.47 -24.70 2.34
CA ASP A 70 29.58 -23.72 1.25
C ASP A 70 28.31 -22.84 1.11
N ARG A 71 27.47 -22.82 2.14
CA ARG A 71 26.25 -22.00 2.14
C ARG A 71 26.55 -20.53 2.43
N MET A 72 25.69 -19.66 1.90
CA MET A 72 25.68 -18.26 2.29
C MET A 72 25.33 -18.14 3.77
N ARG A 73 26.11 -17.38 4.53
CA ARG A 73 25.89 -17.07 5.94
C ARG A 73 26.51 -15.73 6.29
N PHE A 74 25.93 -15.07 7.28
CA PHE A 74 26.53 -13.89 7.89
C PHE A 74 27.66 -14.32 8.83
N SER A 75 28.68 -13.47 8.97
CA SER A 75 29.79 -13.70 9.90
C SER A 75 29.42 -13.14 11.27
N GLY A 76 29.21 -14.01 12.26
CA GLY A 76 28.88 -13.60 13.64
C GLY A 76 27.40 -13.24 13.83
N SER A 77 27.12 -12.42 14.85
CA SER A 77 25.76 -12.10 15.31
C SER A 77 25.45 -10.60 15.37
N GLU A 78 26.28 -9.74 14.77
CA GLU A 78 26.26 -8.30 15.02
C GLU A 78 25.27 -7.48 14.16
N PHE A 79 24.49 -8.10 13.29
CA PHE A 79 23.54 -7.46 12.36
C PHE A 79 22.14 -7.21 12.97
N TYR A 80 22.09 -6.85 14.25
CA TYR A 80 20.84 -6.53 14.96
C TYR A 80 20.62 -5.02 15.10
N LEU A 81 19.46 -4.62 15.64
CA LEU A 81 19.21 -3.23 16.01
C LEU A 81 19.97 -2.87 17.30
N LYS A 82 21.23 -2.45 17.13
CA LYS A 82 22.07 -1.95 18.24
C LYS A 82 21.47 -0.71 18.89
N THR A 83 21.65 -0.63 20.20
CA THR A 83 21.37 0.59 20.97
C THR A 83 22.34 1.71 20.58
N ALA A 84 21.95 2.96 20.87
CA ALA A 84 22.81 4.11 20.62
C ALA A 84 24.15 4.01 21.38
N GLN A 85 24.15 3.41 22.57
CA GLN A 85 25.35 3.19 23.38
C GLN A 85 26.29 2.15 22.74
N GLU A 86 25.76 1.03 22.24
CA GLU A 86 26.54 0.04 21.51
C GLU A 86 27.15 0.65 20.25
N MET A 87 26.36 1.40 19.46
CA MET A 87 26.87 2.11 18.29
C MET A 87 27.94 3.15 18.66
N ALA A 88 27.78 3.89 19.76
CA ALA A 88 28.78 4.83 20.25
C ALA A 88 30.09 4.16 20.64
N ALA A 89 30.03 2.97 21.24
CA ALA A 89 31.22 2.20 21.59
C ALA A 89 31.98 1.70 20.35
N LEU A 90 31.28 1.32 19.28
CA LEU A 90 31.92 0.86 18.03
C LEU A 90 32.70 1.93 17.28
N PHE A 91 32.31 3.20 17.46
CA PHE A 91 32.89 4.37 16.78
C PHE A 91 33.47 5.37 17.79
N GLU A 92 34.04 4.87 18.89
CA GLU A 92 34.72 5.70 19.89
C GLU A 92 35.81 6.57 19.22
N GLY A 93 35.84 7.86 19.57
CA GLY A 93 36.75 8.83 18.97
C GLY A 93 36.29 9.43 17.64
N ARG A 94 35.15 8.97 17.07
CA ARG A 94 34.55 9.52 15.85
C ARG A 94 33.04 9.78 15.99
N PRO A 95 32.58 10.56 16.99
CA PRO A 95 31.15 10.80 17.22
C PRO A 95 30.43 11.47 16.03
N GLU A 96 31.19 12.12 15.13
CA GLU A 96 30.66 12.76 13.93
C GLU A 96 29.93 11.78 13.00
N VAL A 97 30.39 10.53 12.89
CA VAL A 97 29.79 9.54 11.97
C VAL A 97 28.39 9.14 12.42
N LEU A 98 28.16 9.12 13.74
CA LEU A 98 26.85 8.88 14.35
C LEU A 98 25.97 10.11 14.21
N SER A 99 26.51 11.30 14.46
CA SER A 99 25.76 12.57 14.33
C SER A 99 25.22 12.79 12.91
N ASN A 100 25.95 12.31 11.89
CA ASN A 100 25.52 12.43 10.50
C ASN A 100 24.28 11.59 10.19
N SER A 101 24.05 10.46 10.89
CA SER A 101 22.80 9.69 10.74
C SER A 101 21.57 10.52 11.14
N LEU A 102 21.69 11.31 12.23
CA LEU A 102 20.63 12.22 12.67
C LEU A 102 20.42 13.36 11.67
N LYS A 103 21.49 13.98 11.17
CA LYS A 103 21.39 15.03 10.13
C LYS A 103 20.70 14.52 8.87
N ILE A 104 20.97 13.28 8.46
CA ILE A 104 20.28 12.67 7.31
C ILE A 104 18.81 12.45 7.65
N ALA A 105 18.50 11.86 8.81
CA ALA A 105 17.13 11.62 9.25
C ALA A 105 16.29 12.92 9.29
N GLU A 106 16.84 14.01 9.81
CA GLU A 106 16.19 15.33 9.88
C GLU A 106 15.92 15.95 8.49
N ARG A 107 16.72 15.59 7.49
CA ARG A 107 16.55 16.06 6.10
C ARG A 107 15.55 15.23 5.29
N CYS A 108 15.29 13.99 5.70
CA CYS A 108 14.37 13.10 5.02
C CYS A 108 12.92 13.48 5.32
N GLN A 109 12.35 14.39 4.51
CA GLN A 109 10.95 14.80 4.58
C GLN A 109 10.16 14.16 3.44
N VAL A 110 9.49 13.06 3.73
CA VAL A 110 8.62 12.35 2.78
C VAL A 110 7.19 12.40 3.31
N GLU A 111 6.29 13.02 2.55
CA GLU A 111 4.88 13.10 2.88
C GLU A 111 4.11 11.99 2.18
N PHE A 112 3.33 11.24 2.95
CA PHE A 112 2.40 10.24 2.42
C PHE A 112 0.98 10.76 2.58
N THR A 113 0.26 10.87 1.47
CA THR A 113 -1.18 11.19 1.48
C THR A 113 -1.97 9.89 1.56
N PHE A 114 -2.69 9.70 2.66
CA PHE A 114 -3.57 8.55 2.86
C PHE A 114 -5.03 8.99 2.78
N GLY A 115 -5.90 8.11 2.25
CA GLY A 115 -7.34 8.35 2.17
C GLY A 115 -7.80 9.16 0.97
N GLU A 116 -6.89 9.63 0.11
CA GLU A 116 -7.25 10.13 -1.22
C GLU A 116 -7.41 8.98 -2.21
N PHE A 117 -8.49 9.04 -3.00
CA PHE A 117 -8.78 8.04 -4.00
C PHE A 117 -8.37 8.53 -5.38
N HIS A 118 -7.38 7.87 -5.97
CA HIS A 118 -7.00 8.07 -7.37
C HIS A 118 -7.77 7.08 -8.25
N LEU A 119 -9.03 7.41 -8.53
CA LEU A 119 -9.86 6.61 -9.42
C LEU A 119 -9.40 6.78 -10.87
N PRO A 120 -9.43 5.71 -11.70
CA PRO A 120 -9.15 5.83 -13.12
C PRO A 120 -10.24 6.68 -13.79
N TYR A 121 -9.89 7.30 -14.92
CA TYR A 121 -10.84 8.06 -15.70
C TYR A 121 -11.91 7.14 -16.32
N PHE A 122 -13.18 7.52 -16.20
CA PHE A 122 -14.29 6.89 -16.91
C PHE A 122 -14.79 7.85 -18.00
N PRO A 123 -14.95 7.40 -19.26
CA PRO A 123 -15.41 8.26 -20.34
C PRO A 123 -16.89 8.65 -20.13
N ILE A 124 -17.12 9.92 -19.81
CA ILE A 124 -18.46 10.47 -19.61
C ILE A 124 -18.86 11.27 -20.85
N PRO A 125 -20.06 11.06 -21.42
CA PRO A 125 -20.52 11.82 -22.57
C PRO A 125 -20.58 13.34 -22.31
N GLU A 126 -20.42 14.13 -23.36
CA GLU A 126 -20.49 15.59 -23.28
C GLU A 126 -21.85 16.04 -22.70
N GLY A 127 -21.81 17.05 -21.83
CA GLY A 127 -22.99 17.55 -21.12
C GLY A 127 -23.35 16.80 -19.83
N PHE A 128 -22.61 15.73 -19.48
CA PHE A 128 -22.81 14.99 -18.23
C PHE A 128 -21.65 15.15 -17.24
N THR A 129 -22.00 15.03 -15.98
CA THR A 129 -21.08 14.76 -14.85
C THR A 129 -21.14 13.27 -14.49
N PRO A 130 -20.19 12.71 -13.72
CA PRO A 130 -20.28 11.32 -13.26
C PRO A 130 -21.61 11.01 -12.57
N GLU A 131 -22.11 11.92 -11.74
CA GLU A 131 -23.33 11.79 -10.95
C GLU A 131 -24.58 11.78 -11.84
N SER A 132 -24.66 12.71 -12.79
CA SER A 132 -25.80 12.80 -13.71
C SER A 132 -25.80 11.65 -14.72
N TYR A 133 -24.63 11.21 -15.18
CA TYR A 133 -24.51 10.06 -16.06
C TYR A 133 -24.86 8.74 -15.36
N LEU A 134 -24.37 8.55 -14.13
CA LEU A 134 -24.76 7.40 -13.30
C LEU A 134 -26.27 7.37 -13.11
N ARG A 135 -26.88 8.50 -12.73
CA ARG A 135 -28.34 8.60 -12.55
C ARG A 135 -29.08 8.23 -13.82
N GLN A 136 -28.65 8.71 -14.99
CA GLN A 136 -29.28 8.35 -16.27
C GLN A 136 -29.24 6.85 -16.54
N ILE A 137 -28.06 6.21 -16.44
CA ILE A 137 -27.92 4.77 -16.73
C ILE A 137 -28.75 3.94 -15.74
N VAL A 138 -28.72 4.32 -14.45
CA VAL A 138 -29.47 3.62 -13.41
C VAL A 138 -30.97 3.71 -13.68
N LEU A 139 -31.50 4.89 -14.00
CA LEU A 139 -32.93 5.07 -14.30
C LEU A 139 -33.36 4.30 -15.57
N GLU A 140 -32.54 4.28 -16.61
CA GLU A 140 -32.80 3.51 -17.83
C GLU A 140 -32.89 2.01 -17.54
N ARG A 141 -31.92 1.46 -16.79
CA ARG A 141 -31.90 0.04 -16.43
C ARG A 141 -32.98 -0.31 -15.41
N PHE A 142 -33.27 0.59 -14.48
CA PHE A 142 -34.34 0.42 -13.50
C PHE A 142 -35.69 0.28 -14.19
N ALA A 143 -35.99 1.12 -15.18
CA ALA A 143 -37.24 1.05 -15.94
C ALA A 143 -37.40 -0.28 -16.69
N ARG A 144 -36.30 -0.89 -17.15
CA ARG A 144 -36.32 -2.23 -17.77
C ARG A 144 -36.55 -3.35 -16.74
N LYS A 145 -35.96 -3.23 -15.55
CA LYS A 145 -36.00 -4.27 -14.50
C LYS A 145 -37.29 -4.22 -13.66
N TYR A 146 -37.84 -3.02 -13.48
CA TYR A 146 -39.07 -2.75 -12.73
C TYR A 146 -40.02 -1.84 -13.53
N PRO A 147 -40.74 -2.37 -14.54
CA PRO A 147 -41.64 -1.58 -15.39
C PRO A 147 -42.75 -0.85 -14.61
N ASP A 148 -43.28 -1.48 -13.56
CA ASP A 148 -44.36 -0.95 -12.73
C ASP A 148 -43.90 0.08 -11.69
N LYS A 149 -42.58 0.34 -11.62
CA LYS A 149 -41.92 1.30 -10.71
C LYS A 149 -42.56 1.37 -9.30
N PRO A 150 -42.55 0.27 -8.53
CA PRO A 150 -43.18 0.27 -7.21
C PRO A 150 -42.60 1.38 -6.33
N GLU A 151 -43.47 2.09 -5.60
CA GLU A 151 -43.10 3.31 -4.88
C GLU A 151 -41.97 3.07 -3.87
N ALA A 152 -42.03 1.96 -3.11
CA ALA A 152 -41.02 1.61 -2.11
C ALA A 152 -39.63 1.36 -2.73
N ILE A 153 -39.59 0.69 -3.89
CA ILE A 153 -38.34 0.38 -4.60
C ILE A 153 -37.76 1.66 -5.20
N THR A 154 -38.61 2.50 -5.79
CA THR A 154 -38.20 3.81 -6.34
C THR A 154 -37.60 4.69 -5.25
N LYS A 155 -38.23 4.77 -4.07
CA LYS A 155 -37.69 5.52 -2.92
C LYS A 155 -36.31 5.01 -2.48
N ARG A 156 -36.12 3.68 -2.42
CA ARG A 156 -34.82 3.09 -2.10
C ARG A 156 -33.76 3.45 -3.14
N LEU A 157 -34.09 3.37 -4.43
CA LEU A 157 -33.16 3.69 -5.51
C LEU A 157 -32.67 5.14 -5.45
N GLU A 158 -33.61 6.09 -5.28
CA GLU A 158 -33.29 7.52 -5.18
C GLU A 158 -32.41 7.81 -3.96
N TYR A 159 -32.72 7.21 -2.81
CA TYR A 159 -31.89 7.33 -1.60
C TYR A 159 -30.45 6.85 -1.83
N GLU A 160 -30.26 5.67 -2.45
CA GLU A 160 -28.92 5.14 -2.73
C GLU A 160 -28.16 6.02 -3.73
N LEU A 161 -28.81 6.46 -4.80
CA LEU A 161 -28.21 7.34 -5.81
C LEU A 161 -27.74 8.66 -5.21
N ASP A 162 -28.59 9.30 -4.41
CA ASP A 162 -28.24 10.57 -3.75
C ASP A 162 -27.07 10.37 -2.77
N MET A 163 -27.02 9.24 -2.07
CA MET A 163 -25.91 8.92 -1.17
C MET A 163 -24.59 8.67 -1.91
N ILE A 164 -24.61 7.88 -2.98
CA ILE A 164 -23.44 7.58 -3.83
C ILE A 164 -22.85 8.87 -4.39
N ASN A 165 -23.71 9.77 -4.86
CA ASN A 165 -23.30 11.07 -5.40
C ASN A 165 -22.74 11.98 -4.29
N ARG A 166 -23.40 12.05 -3.14
CA ARG A 166 -22.94 12.85 -2.00
C ARG A 166 -21.56 12.41 -1.50
N MET A 167 -21.26 11.11 -1.59
CA MET A 167 -19.98 10.55 -1.16
C MET A 167 -18.92 10.53 -2.28
N GLY A 168 -19.24 11.02 -3.48
CA GLY A 168 -18.27 11.16 -4.58
C GLY A 168 -17.90 9.85 -5.27
N PHE A 169 -18.72 8.79 -5.14
CA PHE A 169 -18.42 7.46 -5.68
C PHE A 169 -19.07 7.17 -7.03
N ALA A 170 -19.71 8.17 -7.67
CA ALA A 170 -20.42 7.95 -8.92
C ALA A 170 -19.53 7.37 -10.04
N ALA A 171 -18.33 7.95 -10.22
CA ALA A 171 -17.34 7.44 -11.18
C ALA A 171 -16.92 5.99 -10.89
N TYR A 172 -16.76 5.64 -9.61
CA TYR A 172 -16.39 4.28 -9.21
C TYR A 172 -17.45 3.25 -9.61
N PHE A 173 -18.74 3.54 -9.41
CA PHE A 173 -19.83 2.67 -9.87
C PHE A 173 -19.87 2.53 -11.40
N LEU A 174 -19.60 3.61 -12.12
CA LEU A 174 -19.54 3.60 -13.59
C LEU A 174 -18.42 2.68 -14.10
N ILE A 175 -17.24 2.75 -13.46
CA ILE A 175 -16.09 1.89 -13.78
C ILE A 175 -16.44 0.42 -13.51
N VAL A 176 -16.92 0.11 -12.30
CA VAL A 176 -17.15 -1.28 -11.92
C VAL A 176 -18.27 -1.93 -12.73
N GLN A 177 -19.37 -1.20 -13.00
CA GLN A 177 -20.43 -1.75 -13.85
C GLN A 177 -19.94 -2.02 -15.27
N ASP A 178 -19.06 -1.17 -15.82
CA ASP A 178 -18.53 -1.36 -17.17
C ASP A 178 -17.67 -2.63 -17.25
N LEU A 179 -16.74 -2.81 -16.29
CA LEU A 179 -15.92 -4.02 -16.19
C LEU A 179 -16.76 -5.29 -16.08
N VAL A 180 -17.74 -5.29 -15.16
CA VAL A 180 -18.60 -6.46 -14.92
C VAL A 180 -19.45 -6.79 -16.14
N ASN A 181 -20.05 -5.77 -16.78
CA ASN A 181 -20.92 -5.98 -17.93
C ASN A 181 -20.13 -6.33 -19.19
N TRP A 182 -18.94 -5.77 -19.37
CA TRP A 182 -18.01 -6.17 -20.43
C TRP A 182 -17.60 -7.64 -20.27
N ALA A 183 -17.20 -8.05 -19.06
CA ALA A 183 -16.81 -9.43 -18.78
C ALA A 183 -17.93 -10.41 -19.14
N ARG A 184 -19.17 -10.14 -18.72
CA ARG A 184 -20.32 -10.98 -19.08
C ARG A 184 -20.59 -11.02 -20.59
N SER A 185 -20.48 -9.88 -21.27
CA SER A 185 -20.70 -9.80 -22.72
C SER A 185 -19.62 -10.54 -23.51
N ASN A 186 -18.45 -10.78 -22.91
CA ASN A 186 -17.32 -11.50 -23.51
C ASN A 186 -17.12 -12.91 -22.94
N ASN A 187 -18.15 -13.48 -22.30
CA ASN A 187 -18.13 -14.83 -21.71
C ASN A 187 -17.01 -15.04 -20.67
N VAL A 188 -16.58 -13.98 -20.00
CA VAL A 188 -15.68 -14.06 -18.84
C VAL A 188 -16.53 -14.25 -17.58
N PRO A 189 -16.38 -15.37 -16.84
CA PRO A 189 -17.19 -15.63 -15.66
C PRO A 189 -16.99 -14.60 -14.56
N VAL A 190 -18.08 -14.02 -14.08
CA VAL A 190 -18.11 -13.14 -12.90
C VAL A 190 -19.10 -13.71 -11.87
N GLY A 191 -18.74 -13.61 -10.59
CA GLY A 191 -19.60 -14.07 -9.50
C GLY A 191 -20.90 -13.25 -9.39
N PRO A 192 -21.86 -13.69 -8.56
CA PRO A 192 -23.13 -13.00 -8.34
C PRO A 192 -23.02 -11.70 -7.51
N GLY A 193 -21.80 -11.29 -7.12
CA GLY A 193 -21.53 -10.24 -6.13
C GLY A 193 -21.16 -10.84 -4.77
N ARG A 194 -20.20 -10.20 -4.07
CA ARG A 194 -19.76 -10.58 -2.72
C ARG A 194 -19.73 -9.35 -1.82
N GLY A 195 -19.60 -9.57 -0.51
CA GLY A 195 -19.42 -8.48 0.43
C GLY A 195 -20.67 -7.60 0.56
N SER A 196 -20.47 -6.36 1.01
CA SER A 196 -21.57 -5.46 1.32
C SER A 196 -22.23 -4.87 0.07
N ALA A 197 -21.55 -4.81 -1.08
CA ALA A 197 -22.11 -4.33 -2.35
C ALA A 197 -23.41 -5.04 -2.78
N ALA A 198 -23.62 -6.29 -2.34
CA ALA A 198 -24.87 -7.03 -2.54
C ALA A 198 -26.10 -6.37 -1.89
N GLY A 199 -25.91 -5.49 -0.90
CA GLY A 199 -26.97 -4.72 -0.25
C GLY A 199 -27.43 -3.46 -1.01
N SER A 200 -26.76 -3.12 -2.12
CA SER A 200 -27.11 -1.95 -2.94
C SER A 200 -28.03 -2.33 -4.10
N LEU A 201 -29.19 -1.68 -4.13
CA LEU A 201 -30.12 -1.75 -5.26
C LEU A 201 -29.50 -1.13 -6.52
N VAL A 202 -28.72 -0.05 -6.38
CA VAL A 202 -27.99 0.55 -7.51
C VAL A 202 -27.00 -0.46 -8.12
N SER A 203 -26.27 -1.20 -7.30
CA SER A 203 -25.36 -2.26 -7.77
C SER A 203 -26.11 -3.36 -8.52
N TYR A 204 -27.26 -3.79 -8.00
CA TYR A 204 -28.10 -4.79 -8.66
C TYR A 204 -28.69 -4.30 -9.99
N VAL A 205 -29.16 -3.04 -10.05
CA VAL A 205 -29.72 -2.44 -11.27
C VAL A 205 -28.66 -2.24 -12.35
N LEU A 206 -27.45 -1.85 -11.96
CA LEU A 206 -26.30 -1.75 -12.87
C LEU A 206 -25.74 -3.11 -13.29
N GLY A 207 -26.23 -4.20 -12.70
CA GLY A 207 -25.70 -5.54 -12.94
C GLY A 207 -24.34 -5.76 -12.31
N ILE A 208 -23.86 -4.89 -11.41
CA ILE A 208 -22.65 -5.18 -10.63
C ILE A 208 -22.88 -6.46 -9.81
N THR A 209 -24.03 -6.54 -9.14
CA THR A 209 -24.46 -7.73 -8.41
C THR A 209 -25.67 -8.38 -9.09
N MET A 210 -25.90 -9.66 -8.80
CA MET A 210 -27.00 -10.45 -9.35
C MET A 210 -28.09 -10.75 -8.32
N LEU A 211 -27.88 -10.33 -7.06
CA LEU A 211 -28.82 -10.53 -5.96
C LEU A 211 -29.71 -9.30 -5.79
N ASP A 212 -31.02 -9.52 -5.76
CA ASP A 212 -31.97 -8.46 -5.42
C ASP A 212 -31.93 -8.20 -3.90
N PRO A 213 -31.42 -7.04 -3.44
CA PRO A 213 -31.27 -6.77 -2.02
C PRO A 213 -32.61 -6.72 -1.28
N LEU A 214 -33.69 -6.32 -1.96
CA LEU A 214 -35.01 -6.20 -1.34
C LEU A 214 -35.67 -7.56 -1.10
N LYS A 215 -35.33 -8.56 -1.91
CA LYS A 215 -35.83 -9.93 -1.72
C LYS A 215 -35.24 -10.60 -0.48
N TYR A 216 -34.04 -10.18 -0.07
CA TYR A 216 -33.27 -10.80 1.02
C TYR A 216 -33.02 -9.84 2.19
N ASP A 217 -33.78 -8.75 2.28
CA ASP A 217 -33.70 -7.73 3.34
C ASP A 217 -32.28 -7.20 3.60
N LEU A 218 -31.51 -7.02 2.51
CA LEU A 218 -30.13 -6.52 2.60
C LEU A 218 -30.09 -4.99 2.74
N LEU A 219 -29.27 -4.53 3.68
CA LEU A 219 -29.16 -3.12 4.06
C LEU A 219 -28.08 -2.41 3.23
N PHE A 220 -28.42 -1.24 2.69
CA PHE A 220 -27.48 -0.41 1.93
C PHE A 220 -26.46 0.28 2.85
N GLU A 221 -26.87 0.65 4.05
CA GLU A 221 -26.07 1.35 5.04
C GLU A 221 -24.92 0.48 5.57
N ARG A 222 -25.03 -0.85 5.41
CA ARG A 222 -23.91 -1.78 5.67
C ARG A 222 -22.80 -1.67 4.62
N PHE A 223 -23.15 -1.22 3.42
CA PHE A 223 -22.23 -1.02 2.32
C PHE A 223 -21.68 0.39 2.29
N LEU A 224 -22.55 1.38 2.39
CA LEU A 224 -22.19 2.78 2.26
C LEU A 224 -22.93 3.57 3.33
N ASN A 225 -22.19 3.98 4.36
CA ASN A 225 -22.75 4.66 5.53
C ASN A 225 -22.37 6.15 5.50
N PRO A 226 -23.33 7.09 5.56
CA PRO A 226 -23.05 8.52 5.62
C PRO A 226 -22.21 8.95 6.82
N GLU A 227 -22.27 8.22 7.94
CA GLU A 227 -21.50 8.51 9.16
C GLU A 227 -20.05 8.01 9.07
N ARG A 228 -19.72 7.22 8.03
CA ARG A 228 -18.38 6.68 7.79
C ARG A 228 -18.02 6.79 6.31
N VAL A 229 -17.44 7.93 5.94
CA VAL A 229 -16.87 8.13 4.59
C VAL A 229 -15.65 7.23 4.44
N SER A 230 -15.85 6.07 3.83
CA SER A 230 -14.81 5.11 3.46
C SER A 230 -15.10 4.60 2.06
N MET A 231 -14.05 4.21 1.33
CA MET A 231 -14.23 3.67 -0.01
C MET A 231 -15.08 2.41 0.05
N PRO A 232 -16.18 2.32 -0.72
CA PRO A 232 -16.89 1.07 -0.88
C PRO A 232 -15.99 0.06 -1.61
N ASP A 233 -15.99 -1.20 -1.19
CA ASP A 233 -15.39 -2.31 -1.93
C ASP A 233 -16.51 -3.01 -2.73
N ILE A 234 -16.38 -3.00 -4.06
CA ILE A 234 -17.36 -3.53 -5.02
C ILE A 234 -16.74 -4.66 -5.84
#